data_AF-A0A4V0I1F7-F1
#
_entry.id   AF-A0A4V0I1F7-F1
#
_cell.length_a   1.000
_cell.length_b   1.000
_cell.length_c   1.000
_cell.angle_alpha   90.00
_cell.angle_beta   90.00
_cell.angle_gamma   90.00
#
_symmetry.space_group_name_H-M   'P 1'
#
loop_
_entity.id
_entity.type
_entity.pdbx_description
1 polymer ?
#
loop_
_entity_poly.entity_id
_entity_poly.type
_entity_poly.pdbx_seq_one_letter_code
_entity_poly.pdbx_strand_id
1 'polypeptide(L)'
;MRRAILLVLPAVSLLCGCHALARDSEVIAYRPGEAVTTTVAKEDATYRLSARDGRQGWIGTEVSRGGAVGFRQEADGQVTAFAGSQTWPIEASDGRHVWLSTPKPTSGWDRFIVRTRDKSASAFQATVLVITAPIWLTWCAVTNEWP
;
A
#
# COMPACT_ATOMS: atom_id res chain seq x y z
N MET A 1 13.64 37.44 17.53
CA MET A 1 13.23 36.50 16.46
C MET A 1 14.11 35.23 16.51
N ARG A 2 13.93 34.35 17.52
CA ARG A 2 14.76 33.14 17.73
C ARG A 2 13.96 31.87 18.08
N ARG A 3 12.61 31.96 18.11
CA ARG A 3 11.72 30.86 18.55
C ARG A 3 11.09 30.06 17.40
N ALA A 4 11.19 30.53 16.16
CA ALA A 4 10.58 29.85 15.01
C ALA A 4 11.42 28.69 14.43
N ILE A 5 12.73 28.64 14.73
CA ILE A 5 13.65 27.66 14.13
C ILE A 5 13.55 26.27 14.78
N LEU A 6 13.08 26.20 16.04
CA LEU A 6 13.01 24.93 16.79
C LEU A 6 11.78 24.06 16.47
N LEU A 7 10.78 24.60 15.74
CA LEU A 7 9.59 23.84 15.33
C LEU A 7 9.70 23.25 13.92
N VAL A 8 10.72 23.63 13.14
CA VAL A 8 10.87 23.16 11.75
C VAL A 8 11.50 21.76 11.68
N LEU A 9 12.40 21.40 12.61
CA LEU A 9 13.06 20.09 12.61
C LEU A 9 12.13 18.87 12.80
N PRO A 10 11.13 18.87 13.71
CA PRO A 10 10.21 17.73 13.81
C PRO A 10 9.26 17.65 12.62
N ALA A 11 8.87 18.78 12.02
CA ALA A 11 7.99 18.81 10.85
C ALA A 11 8.66 18.25 9.58
N VAL A 12 9.95 18.52 9.38
CA VAL A 12 10.72 17.93 8.27
C VAL A 12 10.89 16.41 8.45
N SER A 13 11.04 15.94 9.70
CA SER A 13 11.08 14.50 10.01
C SER A 13 9.74 13.79 9.75
N LEU A 14 8.62 14.47 10.06
CA LEU A 14 7.26 13.99 9.79
C LEU A 14 6.93 13.93 8.29
N LEU A 15 7.44 14.88 7.50
CA LEU A 15 7.17 14.94 6.04
C LEU A 15 8.11 14.06 5.22
N CYS A 16 9.39 13.96 5.59
CA CYS A 16 10.35 13.08 4.89
C CYS A 16 10.22 11.61 5.30
N GLY A 17 9.70 11.31 6.50
CA GLY A 17 9.48 9.94 6.96
C GLY A 17 8.49 9.17 6.08
N CYS A 18 7.43 9.82 5.59
CA CYS A 18 6.35 9.14 4.85
C CYS A 18 6.80 8.50 3.52
N HIS A 19 7.78 9.07 2.81
CA HIS A 19 8.26 8.51 1.54
C HIS A 19 9.28 7.39 1.71
N ALA A 20 10.09 7.41 2.78
CA ALA A 20 11.03 6.32 3.08
C ALA A 20 10.32 5.01 3.53
N LEU A 21 9.03 5.11 3.88
CA LEU A 21 8.19 3.99 4.30
C LEU A 21 7.58 3.18 3.13
N ALA A 22 7.45 3.76 1.94
CA ALA A 22 6.82 3.11 0.80
C ALA A 22 7.80 2.17 0.07
N ARG A 23 7.84 0.90 0.50
CA ARG A 23 8.61 -0.16 -0.17
C ARG A 23 7.80 -0.87 -1.27
N ASP A 24 6.54 -0.50 -1.41
CA ASP A 24 5.64 -1.06 -2.40
C ASP A 24 5.81 -0.26 -3.69
N SER A 25 6.36 -0.90 -4.70
CA SER A 25 6.46 -0.33 -6.03
C SER A 25 5.30 -0.81 -6.89
N GLU A 26 4.69 0.11 -7.63
CA GLU A 26 3.76 -0.24 -8.70
C GLU A 26 4.53 -0.96 -9.81
N VAL A 27 4.10 -2.18 -10.12
CA VAL A 27 4.72 -3.04 -11.12
C VAL A 27 4.01 -2.87 -12.45
N ILE A 28 2.68 -2.96 -12.41
CA ILE A 28 1.81 -2.98 -13.58
C ILE A 28 0.39 -2.61 -13.16
N ALA A 29 -0.30 -1.85 -13.99
CA ALA A 29 -1.69 -1.48 -13.77
C ALA A 29 -2.55 -1.94 -14.94
N TYR A 30 -3.80 -2.22 -14.62
CA TYR A 30 -4.86 -2.50 -15.56
C TYR A 30 -5.99 -1.49 -15.35
N ARG A 31 -6.57 -1.04 -16.47
CA ARG A 31 -7.78 -0.22 -16.49
C ARG A 31 -8.82 -0.89 -17.40
N PRO A 32 -10.11 -0.87 -17.04
CA PRO A 32 -11.15 -1.42 -17.88
C PRO A 32 -11.13 -0.75 -19.27
N GLY A 33 -11.09 -1.57 -20.31
CA GLY A 33 -11.00 -1.10 -21.70
C GLY A 33 -9.57 -0.90 -22.25
N GLU A 34 -8.54 -0.99 -21.41
CA GLU A 34 -7.15 -1.07 -21.88
C GLU A 34 -6.74 -2.52 -22.16
N ALA A 35 -5.74 -2.71 -23.03
CA ALA A 35 -5.19 -4.03 -23.30
C ALA A 35 -4.56 -4.62 -22.02
N VAL A 36 -4.86 -5.89 -21.76
CA VAL A 36 -4.25 -6.62 -20.63
C VAL A 36 -2.74 -6.70 -20.84
N THR A 37 -2.00 -6.49 -19.75
CA THR A 37 -0.53 -6.45 -19.79
C THR A 37 0.02 -7.46 -18.80
N THR A 38 1.18 -8.04 -19.14
CA THR A 38 1.88 -9.02 -18.31
C THR A 38 3.35 -8.64 -18.18
N THR A 39 3.98 -9.10 -17.10
CA THR A 39 5.38 -8.87 -16.81
C THR A 39 5.99 -10.05 -16.06
N VAL A 40 7.30 -10.03 -15.93
CA VAL A 40 8.07 -11.04 -15.22
C VAL A 40 8.64 -10.43 -13.95
N ALA A 41 8.57 -11.17 -12.84
CA ALA A 41 9.12 -10.75 -11.57
C ALA A 41 10.64 -10.57 -11.68
N LYS A 42 11.11 -9.34 -11.44
CA LYS A 42 12.54 -8.98 -11.51
C LYS A 42 13.33 -9.46 -10.29
N GLU A 43 12.64 -9.71 -9.19
CA GLU A 43 13.21 -10.11 -7.91
C GLU A 43 12.21 -10.93 -7.10
N ASP A 44 12.70 -11.56 -6.03
CA ASP A 44 11.84 -12.28 -5.09
C ASP A 44 11.06 -11.26 -4.26
N ALA A 45 9.75 -11.23 -4.45
CA ALA A 45 8.88 -10.25 -3.82
C ALA A 45 7.52 -10.85 -3.49
N THR A 46 6.84 -10.22 -2.53
CA THR A 46 5.42 -10.44 -2.30
C THR A 46 4.64 -9.49 -3.20
N TYR A 47 3.82 -10.04 -4.09
CA TYR A 47 2.96 -9.30 -5.01
C TYR A 47 1.56 -9.19 -4.42
N ARG A 48 1.04 -7.97 -4.37
CA ARG A 48 -0.30 -7.65 -3.87
C ARG A 48 -1.11 -6.96 -4.96
N LEU A 49 -2.32 -7.45 -5.18
CA LEU A 49 -3.28 -6.79 -6.05
C LEU A 49 -4.06 -5.76 -5.24
N SER A 50 -4.12 -4.53 -5.73
CA SER A 50 -4.86 -3.44 -5.10
C SER A 50 -5.81 -2.81 -6.12
N ALA A 51 -7.08 -2.67 -5.75
CA ALA A 51 -8.01 -1.77 -6.40
C ALA A 51 -7.83 -0.37 -5.80
N ARG A 52 -7.76 0.67 -6.64
CA ARG A 52 -7.39 2.05 -6.22
C ARG A 52 -8.31 2.65 -5.15
N ASP A 53 -9.55 2.18 -5.09
CA ASP A 53 -10.58 2.51 -4.12
C ASP A 53 -10.34 1.89 -2.73
N GLY A 54 -9.24 1.14 -2.55
CA GLY A 54 -8.77 0.67 -1.25
C GLY A 54 -9.66 -0.38 -0.60
N ARG A 55 -10.72 -0.81 -1.30
CA ARG A 55 -11.77 -1.71 -0.79
C ARG A 55 -11.41 -3.18 -0.81
N GLN A 56 -10.38 -3.56 -1.55
CA GLN A 56 -10.00 -4.97 -1.67
C GLN A 56 -8.66 -5.24 -0.99
N GLY A 57 -8.76 -5.73 0.25
CA GLY A 57 -7.67 -6.41 0.93
C GLY A 57 -7.57 -7.83 0.40
N TRP A 58 -6.51 -8.15 -0.33
CA TRP A 58 -6.21 -9.53 -0.72
C TRP A 58 -4.80 -9.94 -0.31
N ILE A 59 -4.70 -11.24 -0.06
CA ILE A 59 -3.52 -11.96 0.39
C ILE A 59 -2.42 -11.81 -0.67
N GLY A 60 -1.31 -11.18 -0.27
CA GLY A 60 -0.14 -11.09 -1.12
C GLY A 60 0.44 -12.47 -1.39
N THR A 61 0.85 -12.72 -2.63
CA THR A 61 1.47 -13.98 -3.02
C THR A 61 2.97 -13.80 -3.20
N GLU A 62 3.75 -14.79 -2.79
CA GLU A 62 5.18 -14.77 -3.03
C GLU A 62 5.49 -15.25 -4.44
N VAL A 63 6.16 -14.42 -5.22
CA VAL A 63 6.63 -14.78 -6.56
C VAL A 63 8.14 -14.70 -6.56
N SER A 64 8.77 -15.79 -6.98
CA SER A 64 10.23 -15.82 -7.16
C SER A 64 10.61 -15.07 -8.44
N ARG A 65 11.84 -14.57 -8.49
CA ARG A 65 12.42 -13.98 -9.70
C ARG A 65 12.20 -14.90 -10.90
N GLY A 66 11.74 -14.33 -12.01
CA GLY A 66 11.39 -15.06 -13.23
C GLY A 66 9.94 -15.56 -13.28
N GLY A 67 9.17 -15.47 -12.19
CA GLY A 67 7.75 -15.81 -12.17
C GLY A 67 6.90 -14.80 -12.94
N ALA A 68 5.78 -15.25 -13.51
CA ALA A 68 4.89 -14.41 -14.29
C ALA A 68 3.89 -13.66 -13.39
N VAL A 69 3.64 -12.38 -13.69
CA VAL A 69 2.67 -11.54 -12.97
C VAL A 69 1.95 -10.65 -13.99
N GLY A 70 0.65 -10.43 -13.82
CA GLY A 70 -0.07 -9.46 -14.64
C GLY A 70 -1.56 -9.73 -14.74
N PHE A 71 -2.10 -9.44 -15.91
CA PHE A 71 -3.51 -9.57 -16.22
C PHE A 71 -3.67 -10.35 -17.52
N ARG A 72 -4.72 -11.17 -17.59
CA ARG A 72 -5.08 -11.95 -18.77
C ARG A 72 -6.57 -11.79 -19.04
N GLN A 73 -6.93 -11.70 -20.30
CA GLN A 73 -8.31 -11.80 -20.73
C GLN A 73 -8.63 -13.26 -21.05
N GLU A 74 -9.68 -13.79 -20.45
CA GLU A 74 -10.18 -15.14 -20.67
C GLU A 74 -11.13 -15.19 -21.88
N ALA A 75 -11.47 -16.39 -22.34
CA ALA A 75 -12.29 -16.60 -23.54
C ALA A 75 -13.72 -16.07 -23.41
N ASP A 76 -14.23 -15.96 -22.19
CA ASP A 76 -15.54 -15.38 -21.85
C ASP A 76 -15.51 -13.84 -21.75
N GLY A 77 -14.35 -13.23 -21.97
CA GLY A 77 -14.14 -11.80 -21.84
C GLY A 77 -13.87 -11.33 -20.41
N GLN A 78 -13.90 -12.22 -19.42
CA GLN A 78 -13.51 -11.92 -18.04
C GLN A 78 -12.01 -11.60 -17.99
N VAL A 79 -11.62 -10.64 -17.17
CA VAL A 79 -10.21 -10.35 -16.91
C VAL A 79 -9.81 -10.99 -15.59
N THR A 80 -8.67 -11.66 -15.60
CA THR A 80 -8.11 -12.34 -14.43
C THR A 80 -6.74 -11.76 -14.14
N ALA A 81 -6.52 -11.31 -12.90
CA ALA A 81 -5.20 -10.99 -12.40
C ALA A 81 -4.48 -12.29 -12.03
N PHE A 82 -3.20 -12.39 -12.31
CA PHE A 82 -2.42 -13.56 -11.92
C PHE A 82 -1.04 -13.17 -11.39
N ALA A 83 -0.51 -13.98 -10.49
CA ALA A 83 0.84 -13.88 -9.96
C ALA A 83 1.33 -15.28 -9.57
N GLY A 84 2.37 -15.75 -10.26
CA GLY A 84 2.82 -17.14 -10.15
C GLY A 84 1.72 -18.11 -10.60
N SER A 85 1.35 -19.04 -9.73
CA SER A 85 0.27 -20.01 -9.96
C SER A 85 -1.11 -19.53 -9.49
N GLN A 86 -1.18 -18.38 -8.84
CA GLN A 86 -2.43 -17.87 -8.28
C GLN A 86 -3.11 -16.90 -9.24
N THR A 87 -4.45 -16.94 -9.23
CA THR A 87 -5.32 -16.16 -10.11
C THR A 87 -6.48 -15.59 -9.33
N TRP A 88 -6.87 -14.36 -9.65
CA TRP A 88 -8.00 -13.66 -9.05
C TRP A 88 -8.86 -13.03 -10.14
N PRO A 89 -10.17 -13.29 -10.16
CA PRO A 89 -11.07 -12.64 -11.10
C PRO A 89 -11.13 -11.13 -10.82
N ILE A 90 -11.14 -10.33 -11.88
CA ILE A 90 -11.38 -8.89 -11.81
C ILE A 90 -12.78 -8.62 -12.34
N GLU A 91 -13.59 -7.91 -11.55
CA GLU A 91 -14.86 -7.38 -12.03
C GLU A 91 -14.61 -6.10 -12.83
N ALA A 92 -15.24 -5.97 -13.99
CA ALA A 92 -15.06 -4.78 -14.84
C ALA A 92 -15.54 -3.47 -14.16
N SER A 93 -16.39 -3.57 -13.14
CA SER A 93 -16.87 -2.46 -12.30
C SER A 93 -15.84 -1.95 -11.30
N ASP A 94 -14.80 -2.73 -10.98
CA ASP A 94 -13.85 -2.42 -9.91
C ASP A 94 -12.79 -1.36 -10.31
N GLY A 95 -12.89 -0.82 -11.52
CA GLY A 95 -12.04 0.28 -11.97
C GLY A 95 -10.58 -0.12 -12.13
N ARG A 96 -9.65 0.73 -11.68
CA ARG A 96 -8.20 0.51 -11.88
C ARG A 96 -7.64 -0.47 -10.86
N HIS A 97 -7.02 -1.54 -11.36
CA HIS A 97 -6.27 -2.51 -10.57
C HIS A 97 -4.77 -2.33 -10.76
N VAL A 98 -4.02 -2.51 -9.69
CA VAL A 98 -2.57 -2.32 -9.68
C VAL A 98 -1.91 -3.48 -8.93
N TRP A 99 -0.90 -4.07 -9.56
CA TRP A 99 0.03 -4.97 -8.89
C TRP A 99 1.12 -4.15 -8.20
N LEU A 100 1.21 -4.32 -6.89
CA LEU A 100 2.27 -3.77 -6.05
C LEU A 100 3.25 -4.89 -5.68
N SER A 101 4.55 -4.64 -5.79
CA SER A 101 5.58 -5.56 -5.30
C SER A 101 6.24 -5.04 -4.04
N THR A 102 6.37 -5.91 -3.05
CA THR A 102 7.17 -5.70 -1.84
C THR A 102 8.37 -6.64 -1.88
N PRO A 103 9.59 -6.16 -2.18
CA PRO A 103 10.79 -6.99 -2.21
C PRO A 103 11.05 -7.71 -0.90
N LYS A 104 11.50 -8.97 -0.96
CA LYS A 104 11.97 -9.68 0.24
C LYS A 104 13.24 -9.01 0.76
N PRO A 105 13.39 -8.82 2.08
CA PRO A 105 14.60 -8.23 2.64
C PRO A 105 15.78 -9.19 2.50
N THR A 106 16.80 -8.79 1.73
CA THR A 106 17.96 -9.62 1.39
C THR A 106 19.08 -9.52 2.43
N SER A 107 19.18 -8.40 3.14
CA SER A 107 20.21 -8.16 4.16
C SER A 107 19.67 -8.02 5.59
N GLY A 108 20.55 -8.14 6.59
CA GLY A 108 20.21 -7.86 8.00
C GLY A 108 19.79 -6.41 8.23
N TRP A 109 20.42 -5.47 7.52
CA TRP A 109 20.04 -4.06 7.53
C TRP A 109 18.66 -3.82 6.93
N ASP A 110 18.33 -4.47 5.80
CA ASP A 110 16.98 -4.40 5.22
C ASP A 110 15.91 -4.91 6.19
N ARG A 111 16.16 -6.04 6.86
CA ARG A 111 15.23 -6.56 7.87
C ARG A 111 15.06 -5.60 9.04
N PHE A 112 16.13 -4.97 9.49
CA PHE A 112 16.07 -3.97 10.56
C PHE A 112 15.23 -2.76 10.14
N ILE A 113 15.43 -2.24 8.93
CA ILE A 113 14.67 -1.11 8.37
C ILE A 113 13.18 -1.48 8.26
N VAL A 114 12.85 -2.64 7.68
CA VAL A 114 11.46 -3.12 7.56
C VAL A 114 10.81 -3.26 8.94
N ARG A 115 11.50 -3.86 9.91
CA ARG A 115 10.95 -4.04 11.26
C ARG A 115 10.74 -2.73 12.01
N THR A 116 11.69 -1.80 11.87
CA THR A 116 11.60 -0.47 12.48
C THR A 116 10.46 0.33 11.85
N ARG A 117 10.27 0.19 10.53
CA ARG A 117 9.16 0.74 9.79
C ARG A 117 7.81 0.26 10.31
N ASP A 118 7.59 -1.04 10.36
CA ASP A 118 6.29 -1.60 10.76
C ASP A 118 5.93 -1.17 12.20
N LYS A 119 6.93 -1.11 13.08
CA LYS A 119 6.77 -0.52 14.43
C LYS A 119 6.43 0.97 14.38
N SER A 120 7.13 1.77 13.58
CA SER A 120 6.86 3.21 13.46
C SER A 120 5.47 3.51 12.88
N ALA A 121 4.98 2.72 11.92
CA ALA A 121 3.64 2.86 11.36
C ALA A 121 2.56 2.59 12.42
N SER A 122 2.73 1.53 13.22
CA SER A 122 1.83 1.23 14.34
C SER A 122 1.84 2.34 15.41
N ALA A 123 3.01 2.88 15.74
CA ALA A 123 3.14 3.97 16.70
C ALA A 123 2.52 5.27 16.19
N PHE A 124 2.67 5.59 14.90
CA PHE A 124 2.04 6.75 14.28
C PHE A 124 0.50 6.62 14.28
N GLN A 125 -0.04 5.46 13.90
CA GLN A 125 -1.49 5.21 13.98
C GLN A 125 -2.03 5.35 15.41
N ALA A 126 -1.32 4.81 16.40
CA ALA A 126 -1.70 4.98 17.80
C ALA A 126 -1.64 6.45 18.24
N THR A 127 -0.64 7.20 17.81
CA THR A 127 -0.49 8.63 18.13
C THR A 127 -1.60 9.47 17.50
N VAL A 128 -1.93 9.22 16.23
CA VAL A 128 -3.04 9.89 15.55
C VAL A 128 -4.35 9.61 16.30
N LEU A 129 -4.63 8.35 16.65
CA LEU A 129 -5.83 7.97 17.41
C LEU A 129 -5.91 8.71 18.76
N VAL A 130 -4.80 8.76 19.51
CA VAL A 130 -4.75 9.43 20.82
C VAL A 130 -4.95 10.94 20.71
N ILE A 131 -4.57 11.58 19.59
CA ILE A 131 -4.75 13.02 19.39
C ILE A 131 -6.14 13.33 18.83
N THR A 132 -6.62 12.57 17.85
CA THR A 132 -7.88 12.88 17.16
C THR A 132 -9.11 12.45 17.94
N ALA A 133 -9.05 11.35 18.70
CA ALA A 133 -10.18 10.89 19.51
C ALA A 133 -10.65 11.92 20.56
N PRO A 134 -9.79 12.54 21.39
CA PRO A 134 -10.25 13.54 22.35
C PRO A 134 -10.75 14.82 21.67
N ILE A 135 -10.15 15.25 20.55
CA ILE A 135 -10.64 16.42 19.79
C ILE A 135 -12.05 16.17 19.27
N TRP A 136 -12.28 14.98 18.70
CA TRP A 136 -13.59 14.58 18.20
C TRP A 136 -14.63 14.43 19.31
N LEU A 137 -14.26 13.80 20.44
CA LEU A 137 -15.12 13.71 21.62
C LEU A 137 -15.48 15.09 22.20
N THR A 138 -14.53 16.03 22.19
CA THR A 138 -14.78 17.40 22.64
C THR A 138 -15.71 18.14 21.68
N TRP A 139 -15.56 17.94 20.37
CA TRP A 139 -16.46 18.49 19.35
C TRP A 139 -17.88 17.94 19.52
N CYS A 140 -18.07 16.63 19.61
CA CYS A 140 -19.38 16.00 19.85
C CYS A 140 -20.04 16.49 21.15
N ALA A 141 -19.27 16.70 22.21
CA ALA A 141 -19.79 17.25 23.46
C ALA A 141 -20.23 18.71 23.35
N VAL A 142 -19.60 19.51 22.48
CA VAL A 142 -19.95 20.93 22.24
C VAL A 142 -21.13 21.06 21.27
N THR A 143 -21.21 20.22 20.25
CA THR A 143 -22.29 20.27 19.23
C THR A 143 -23.52 19.44 19.61
N ASN A 144 -23.41 18.57 20.62
CA ASN A 144 -24.43 17.62 21.03
C ASN A 144 -24.81 16.61 19.93
N GLU A 145 -23.94 16.48 18.92
CA GLU A 145 -24.05 15.53 17.82
C GLU A 145 -23.19 14.31 18.18
N TRP A 146 -23.84 13.31 18.76
CA TRP A 146 -23.26 11.99 18.96
C TRP A 146 -23.63 11.10 17.76
N PRO A 147 -22.75 10.17 17.34
CA PRO A 147 -23.09 9.17 16.34
C PRO A 147 -24.25 8.26 16.80
#